data_AF-A0A7S3YTG0-F1
#
_entry.id   AF-A0A7S3YTG0-F1
#
_cell.length_a   1.000
_cell.length_b   1.000
_cell.length_c   1.000
_cell.angle_alpha   90.00
_cell.angle_beta   90.00
_cell.angle_gamma   90.00
#
_symmetry.space_group_name_H-M   'P 1'
#
loop_
_entity.id
_entity.type
_entity.pdbx_description
1 polymer ?
#
loop_
_entity_poly.entity_id
_entity_poly.type
_entity_poly.pdbx_seq_one_letter_code
_entity_poly.pdbx_strand_id
1 'polypeptide(L)'
;MEELKTNGLTFFVPWVIQAVWVFLTDLPIVTLNNIEDSSELGFIDFLGWSLWVVGFMFEVVADNQKFLFRNDPRNHDKFITSGLWRFSQHPNYFGEIIMWTAICVSATGGFRELVHYVSWISPLFTYYVLLHVSGVPMLKAKADKKWKGNPEYERYIANTPEIIPGELA
;
A
#
# COMPACT_ATOMS: atom_id res chain seq x y z
N MET A 1 -26.13 5.57 0.56
CA MET A 1 -25.51 6.12 -0.68
C MET A 1 -26.40 7.16 -1.35
N GLU A 2 -27.73 7.03 -1.33
CA GLU A 2 -28.65 8.06 -1.87
C GLU A 2 -28.73 9.33 -1.01
N GLU A 3 -28.57 9.24 0.32
CA GLU A 3 -28.57 10.42 1.22
C GLU A 3 -27.36 11.36 1.05
N LEU A 4 -26.29 10.92 0.37
CA LEU A 4 -25.09 11.74 0.15
C LEU A 4 -25.28 12.79 -0.97
N LYS A 5 -26.33 12.67 -1.79
CA LYS A 5 -26.53 13.50 -2.99
C LYS A 5 -27.45 14.70 -2.77
N THR A 6 -28.12 14.81 -1.63
CA THR A 6 -29.13 15.85 -1.37
C THR A 6 -28.54 17.11 -0.70
N ASN A 7 -27.33 17.02 -0.15
CA ASN A 7 -26.63 18.14 0.49
C ASN A 7 -25.24 18.33 -0.13
N GLY A 8 -25.00 19.49 -0.75
CA GLY A 8 -23.73 19.80 -1.41
C GLY A 8 -22.50 19.71 -0.52
N LEU A 9 -22.63 20.02 0.79
CA LEU A 9 -21.53 19.91 1.76
C LEU A 9 -21.20 18.44 2.07
N THR A 10 -22.21 17.59 2.29
CA THR A 10 -22.01 16.16 2.54
C THR A 10 -21.43 15.44 1.32
N PHE A 11 -21.72 15.94 0.11
CA PHE A 11 -21.10 15.47 -1.11
C PHE A 11 -19.65 15.94 -1.28
N PHE A 12 -19.33 17.18 -0.87
CA PHE A 12 -18.01 17.79 -1.09
C PHE A 12 -16.90 17.25 -0.17
N VAL A 13 -17.23 16.89 1.08
CA VAL A 13 -16.23 16.45 2.07
C VAL A 13 -15.38 15.26 1.60
N PRO A 14 -15.95 14.16 1.05
CA PRO A 14 -15.15 13.05 0.53
C PRO A 14 -14.15 13.46 -0.57
N TRP A 15 -14.50 14.42 -1.42
CA TRP A 15 -13.60 14.92 -2.46
C TRP A 15 -12.40 15.65 -1.88
N VAL A 16 -12.61 16.48 -0.85
CA VAL A 16 -11.52 17.17 -0.16
C VAL A 16 -10.60 16.15 0.51
N ILE A 17 -11.16 15.13 1.17
CA ILE A 17 -10.36 14.05 1.78
C ILE A 17 -9.52 13.33 0.73
N GLN A 18 -10.11 13.00 -0.43
CA GLN A 18 -9.38 12.38 -1.54
C GLN A 18 -8.29 13.29 -2.11
N ALA A 19 -8.57 14.58 -2.28
CA ALA A 19 -7.59 15.54 -2.78
C ALA A 19 -6.39 15.66 -1.82
N VAL A 20 -6.65 15.74 -0.51
CA VAL A 20 -5.60 15.78 0.52
C VAL A 20 -4.81 14.47 0.53
N TRP A 21 -5.48 13.32 0.40
CA TRP A 21 -4.81 12.03 0.32
C TRP A 21 -3.84 11.99 -0.86
N VAL A 22 -4.33 12.23 -2.07
CA VAL A 22 -3.51 12.19 -3.30
C VAL A 22 -2.34 13.16 -3.17
N PHE A 23 -2.59 14.38 -2.69
CA PHE A 23 -1.53 15.36 -2.47
C PHE A 23 -0.45 14.88 -1.50
N LEU A 24 -0.84 14.32 -0.34
CA LEU A 24 0.11 13.81 0.65
C LEU A 24 0.93 12.65 0.10
N THR A 25 0.32 11.76 -0.67
CA THR A 25 1.00 10.64 -1.32
C THR A 25 1.95 11.11 -2.43
N ASP A 26 1.59 12.14 -3.20
CA ASP A 26 2.42 12.64 -4.31
C ASP A 26 3.49 13.68 -3.90
N LEU A 27 3.59 14.05 -2.61
CA LEU A 27 4.56 15.02 -2.11
C LEU A 27 5.99 14.89 -2.68
N PRO A 28 6.65 13.71 -2.73
CA PRO A 28 8.00 13.60 -3.28
C PRO A 28 8.08 14.00 -4.75
N ILE A 29 7.04 13.70 -5.54
CA ILE A 29 6.96 14.04 -6.96
C ILE A 29 6.75 15.54 -7.13
N VAL A 30 5.80 16.11 -6.38
CA VAL A 30 5.51 17.55 -6.40
C VAL A 30 6.76 18.34 -5.99
N THR A 31 7.41 17.97 -4.90
CA THR A 31 8.62 18.63 -4.42
C THR A 31 9.73 18.57 -5.45
N LEU A 32 10.02 17.38 -6.01
CA LEU A 32 11.09 17.21 -7.00
C LEU A 32 10.85 18.07 -8.24
N ASN A 33 9.61 18.14 -8.74
CA ASN A 33 9.26 18.94 -9.91
C ASN A 33 9.36 20.46 -9.69
N ASN A 34 9.46 20.93 -8.44
CA ASN A 34 9.66 22.33 -8.12
C ASN A 34 11.14 22.69 -7.88
N ILE A 35 12.06 21.73 -7.99
CA ILE A 35 13.49 21.97 -7.86
C ILE A 35 14.08 22.12 -9.27
N GLU A 36 14.68 23.27 -9.54
CA GLU A 36 15.50 23.45 -10.74
C GLU A 36 16.82 22.70 -10.55
N ASP A 37 16.90 21.50 -11.10
CA ASP A 37 18.09 20.66 -11.09
C ASP A 37 18.40 20.18 -12.51
N SER A 38 19.66 20.35 -12.91
CA SER A 38 20.18 19.88 -14.22
C SER A 38 21.22 18.77 -14.05
N SER A 39 21.31 18.22 -12.83
CA SER A 39 22.19 17.10 -12.53
C SER A 39 21.77 15.85 -13.30
N GLU A 40 22.75 15.05 -13.69
CA GLU A 40 22.50 13.72 -14.25
C GLU A 40 21.94 12.77 -13.18
N LEU A 41 21.24 11.71 -13.63
CA LEU A 41 20.72 10.68 -12.73
C LEU A 41 21.86 10.01 -11.96
N GLY A 42 21.73 10.00 -10.63
CA GLY A 42 22.71 9.46 -9.72
C GLY A 42 22.37 8.04 -9.24
N PHE A 43 23.26 7.48 -8.43
CA PHE A 43 23.07 6.17 -7.80
C PHE A 43 21.76 6.07 -7.01
N ILE A 44 21.35 7.14 -6.32
CA ILE A 44 20.13 7.17 -5.51
C ILE A 44 18.87 7.04 -6.38
N ASP A 45 18.86 7.59 -7.59
CA ASP A 45 17.76 7.44 -8.53
C ASP A 45 17.59 5.99 -8.97
N PHE A 46 18.70 5.35 -9.36
CA PHE A 46 18.69 3.93 -9.74
C PHE A 46 18.30 3.02 -8.57
N LEU A 47 18.74 3.34 -7.35
CA LEU A 47 18.34 2.63 -6.14
C LEU A 47 16.82 2.74 -5.91
N GLY A 48 16.29 3.95 -5.98
CA GLY A 48 14.85 4.21 -5.86
C GLY A 48 14.05 3.43 -6.91
N TRP A 49 14.39 3.55 -8.19
CA TRP A 49 13.70 2.81 -9.26
C TRP A 49 13.81 1.29 -9.12
N SER A 50 14.96 0.77 -8.67
CA SER A 50 15.12 -0.66 -8.42
C SER A 50 14.20 -1.14 -7.30
N LEU A 51 14.11 -0.38 -6.20
CA LEU A 51 13.18 -0.67 -5.10
C LEU A 51 11.72 -0.58 -5.57
N TRP A 52 11.40 0.40 -6.42
CA TRP A 52 10.05 0.55 -6.97
C TRP A 52 9.65 -0.69 -7.78
N VAL A 53 10.53 -1.19 -8.65
CA VAL A 53 10.28 -2.42 -9.40
C VAL A 53 10.05 -3.61 -8.47
N VAL A 54 10.82 -3.74 -7.38
CA VAL A 54 10.58 -4.77 -6.38
C VAL A 54 9.19 -4.63 -5.75
N GLY A 55 8.81 -3.44 -5.29
CA GLY A 55 7.48 -3.17 -4.72
C GLY A 55 6.35 -3.51 -5.69
N PHE A 56 6.47 -3.06 -6.93
CA PHE A 56 5.52 -3.33 -8.00
C PHE A 56 5.37 -4.82 -8.28
N MET A 57 6.48 -5.57 -8.31
CA MET A 57 6.44 -7.02 -8.51
C MET A 57 5.73 -7.73 -7.35
N PHE A 58 5.94 -7.30 -6.09
CA PHE A 58 5.20 -7.83 -4.95
C PHE A 58 3.70 -7.59 -5.10
N GLU A 59 3.30 -6.38 -5.46
CA GLU A 59 1.90 -5.99 -5.63
C GLU A 59 1.22 -6.79 -6.73
N VAL A 60 1.77 -6.77 -7.95
CA VAL A 60 1.20 -7.44 -9.12
C VAL A 60 1.12 -8.95 -8.91
N VAL A 61 2.17 -9.57 -8.36
CA VAL A 61 2.17 -11.02 -8.12
C VAL A 61 1.17 -11.40 -7.04
N ALA A 62 1.09 -10.64 -5.93
CA ALA A 62 0.15 -10.90 -4.85
C ALA A 62 -1.31 -10.79 -5.32
N ASP A 63 -1.63 -9.75 -6.07
CA ASP A 63 -2.97 -9.52 -6.59
C ASP A 63 -3.35 -10.54 -7.65
N ASN A 64 -2.42 -10.92 -8.54
CA ASN A 64 -2.65 -11.99 -9.51
C ASN A 64 -2.90 -13.34 -8.82
N GLN A 65 -2.10 -13.68 -7.79
CA GLN A 65 -2.32 -14.89 -6.99
C GLN A 65 -3.71 -14.90 -6.35
N LYS A 66 -4.13 -13.78 -5.76
CA LYS A 66 -5.45 -13.63 -5.14
C LYS A 66 -6.58 -13.68 -6.16
N PHE A 67 -6.39 -13.08 -7.34
CA PHE A 67 -7.34 -13.13 -8.45
C PHE A 67 -7.57 -14.57 -8.92
N LEU A 68 -6.48 -15.29 -9.23
CA LEU A 68 -6.55 -16.68 -9.65
C LEU A 68 -7.19 -17.57 -8.58
N PHE A 69 -6.83 -17.38 -7.31
CA PHE A 69 -7.42 -18.12 -6.20
C PHE A 69 -8.93 -17.91 -6.10
N ARG A 70 -9.40 -16.67 -6.20
CA ARG A 70 -10.83 -16.32 -6.09
C ARG A 70 -11.68 -16.81 -7.27
N ASN A 71 -11.07 -16.95 -8.45
CA ASN A 71 -11.76 -17.39 -9.66
C ASN A 71 -11.87 -18.92 -9.77
N ASP A 72 -11.18 -19.67 -8.92
CA ASP A 72 -11.34 -21.12 -8.85
C ASP A 72 -12.57 -21.50 -8.01
N PRO A 73 -13.59 -22.17 -8.58
CA PRO A 73 -14.79 -22.57 -7.85
C PRO A 73 -14.51 -23.46 -6.64
N ARG A 74 -13.39 -24.19 -6.62
CA ARG A 74 -12.97 -25.04 -5.49
C ARG A 74 -12.54 -24.26 -4.26
N ASN A 75 -12.30 -22.96 -4.42
CA ASN A 75 -11.92 -22.03 -3.37
C ASN A 75 -13.10 -21.19 -2.87
N HIS A 76 -14.34 -21.56 -3.25
CA HIS A 76 -15.53 -20.94 -2.69
C HIS A 76 -15.45 -20.98 -1.15
N ASP A 77 -15.67 -19.82 -0.54
CA ASP A 77 -15.56 -19.60 0.91
C ASP A 77 -14.22 -19.92 1.57
N LYS A 78 -13.13 -20.10 0.82
CA LYS A 78 -11.77 -20.24 1.37
C LYS A 78 -11.00 -18.91 1.34
N PHE A 79 -9.91 -18.87 2.10
CA PHE A 79 -8.94 -17.78 2.11
C PHE A 79 -7.60 -18.27 1.56
N ILE A 80 -6.85 -17.37 0.93
CA ILE A 80 -5.57 -17.69 0.30
C ILE A 80 -4.47 -17.74 1.37
N THR A 81 -3.68 -18.81 1.34
CA THR A 81 -2.52 -19.03 2.24
C THR A 81 -1.29 -19.50 1.47
N SER A 82 -1.30 -19.36 0.14
CA SER A 82 -0.26 -19.85 -0.76
C SER A 82 0.42 -18.72 -1.52
N GLY A 83 1.58 -18.99 -2.10
CA GLY A 83 2.38 -17.97 -2.77
C GLY A 83 2.90 -16.93 -1.77
N LEU A 84 2.81 -15.65 -2.11
CA LEU A 84 3.25 -14.54 -1.24
C LEU A 84 2.41 -14.43 0.04
N TRP A 85 1.14 -14.86 -0.04
CA TRP A 85 0.19 -14.82 1.08
C TRP A 85 0.57 -15.76 2.23
N ARG A 86 1.50 -16.69 2.02
CA ARG A 86 2.00 -17.53 3.11
C ARG A 86 3.02 -16.82 4.00
N PHE A 87 3.65 -15.76 3.48
CA PHE A 87 4.73 -15.04 4.16
C PHE A 87 4.25 -13.73 4.78
N SER A 88 3.15 -13.17 4.27
CA SER A 88 2.53 -11.94 4.71
C SER A 88 1.02 -12.04 4.51
N GLN A 89 0.23 -11.49 5.44
CA GLN A 89 -1.22 -11.40 5.31
C GLN A 89 -1.64 -10.40 4.23
N HIS A 90 -0.78 -9.42 3.91
CA HIS A 90 -1.03 -8.37 2.94
C HIS A 90 0.22 -8.06 2.10
N PRO A 91 0.71 -9.02 1.30
CA PRO A 91 1.93 -8.85 0.50
C PRO A 91 1.77 -7.77 -0.58
N ASN A 92 0.55 -7.51 -1.02
CA ASN A 92 0.25 -6.42 -1.95
C ASN A 92 0.44 -5.04 -1.30
N TYR A 93 -0.02 -4.84 -0.05
CA TYR A 93 0.21 -3.59 0.68
C TYR A 93 1.68 -3.37 1.03
N PHE A 94 2.42 -4.46 1.30
CA PHE A 94 3.88 -4.37 1.43
C PHE A 94 4.52 -3.84 0.14
N GLY A 95 4.09 -4.35 -1.03
CA GLY A 95 4.49 -3.84 -2.34
C GLY A 95 4.21 -2.34 -2.49
N GLU A 96 2.99 -1.92 -2.18
CA GLU A 96 2.56 -0.52 -2.27
C GLU A 96 3.40 0.41 -1.36
N ILE A 97 3.65 0.01 -0.11
CA ILE A 97 4.51 0.74 0.83
C ILE A 97 5.94 0.86 0.28
N ILE A 98 6.49 -0.20 -0.31
CA ILE A 98 7.81 -0.16 -0.96
C ILE A 98 7.80 0.81 -2.13
N MET A 99 6.78 0.81 -3.00
CA MET A 99 6.72 1.70 -4.15
C MET A 99 6.76 3.18 -3.75
N TRP A 100 5.96 3.57 -2.76
CA TRP A 100 5.94 4.98 -2.29
C TRP A 100 7.22 5.36 -1.55
N THR A 101 7.79 4.43 -0.78
CA THR A 101 9.10 4.63 -0.16
C THR A 101 10.19 4.80 -1.23
N ALA A 102 10.15 3.98 -2.28
CA ALA A 102 11.09 3.99 -3.39
C ALA A 102 11.04 5.28 -4.21
N ILE A 103 9.84 5.81 -4.48
CA ILE A 103 9.65 7.13 -5.09
C ILE A 103 10.32 8.21 -4.23
N CYS A 104 10.12 8.17 -2.91
CA CYS A 104 10.73 9.14 -1.99
C CYS A 104 12.27 8.98 -1.90
N VAL A 105 12.78 7.76 -1.97
CA VAL A 105 14.23 7.48 -2.06
C VAL A 105 14.81 8.10 -3.33
N SER A 106 14.20 7.87 -4.50
CA SER A 106 14.66 8.48 -5.75
C SER A 106 14.62 10.01 -5.66
N ALA A 107 13.51 10.60 -5.20
CA ALA A 107 13.35 12.04 -5.08
C ALA A 107 14.41 12.68 -4.17
N THR A 108 14.88 11.97 -3.15
CA THR A 108 15.94 12.44 -2.23
C THR A 108 17.24 12.75 -2.97
N GLY A 109 17.53 12.11 -4.11
CA GLY A 109 18.69 12.45 -4.96
C GLY A 109 18.67 13.90 -5.48
N GLY A 110 17.48 14.44 -5.72
CA GLY A 110 17.26 15.82 -6.17
C GLY A 110 17.09 16.84 -5.04
N PHE A 111 16.94 16.41 -3.78
CA PHE A 111 16.68 17.34 -2.68
C PHE A 111 17.91 18.21 -2.37
N ARG A 112 17.71 19.54 -2.37
CA ARG A 112 18.75 20.53 -2.06
C ARG A 112 18.58 21.22 -0.70
N GLU A 113 17.35 21.32 -0.20
CA GLU A 113 17.02 22.00 1.05
C GLU A 113 16.39 21.04 2.06
N LEU A 114 16.53 21.36 3.35
CA LEU A 114 15.96 20.55 4.44
C LEU A 114 14.43 20.44 4.34
N VAL A 115 13.75 21.47 3.83
CA VAL A 115 12.30 21.47 3.66
C VAL A 115 11.81 20.39 2.69
N HIS A 116 12.62 19.98 1.71
CA HIS A 116 12.24 18.93 0.77
C HIS A 116 12.07 17.55 1.44
N TYR A 117 12.76 17.32 2.56
CA TYR A 117 12.64 16.07 3.31
C TYR A 117 11.28 15.90 4.00
N VAL A 118 10.46 16.95 4.06
CA VAL A 118 9.04 16.84 4.45
C VAL A 118 8.28 15.84 3.55
N SER A 119 8.73 15.61 2.32
CA SER A 119 8.12 14.64 1.41
C SER A 119 8.17 13.19 1.90
N TRP A 120 9.01 12.87 2.89
CA TRP A 120 8.98 11.57 3.58
C TRP A 120 7.69 11.32 4.37
N ILE A 121 6.85 12.33 4.55
CA ILE A 121 5.47 12.15 5.02
C ILE A 121 4.68 11.23 4.07
N SER A 122 4.94 11.23 2.76
CA SER A 122 4.21 10.41 1.79
C SER A 122 4.20 8.91 2.11
N PRO A 123 5.35 8.21 2.20
CA PRO A 123 5.34 6.78 2.51
C PRO A 123 4.84 6.49 3.92
N LEU A 124 5.08 7.38 4.90
CA LEU A 124 4.56 7.23 6.27
C LEU A 124 3.04 7.35 6.33
N PHE A 125 2.47 8.31 5.59
CA PHE A 125 1.03 8.51 5.44
C PHE A 125 0.39 7.30 4.76
N THR A 126 0.97 6.84 3.65
CA THR A 126 0.46 5.67 2.93
C THR A 126 0.48 4.42 3.81
N TYR A 127 1.59 4.17 4.52
CA TYR A 127 1.68 3.12 5.53
C TYR A 127 0.57 3.23 6.58
N TYR A 128 0.42 4.41 7.20
CA TYR A 128 -0.55 4.61 8.26
C TYR A 128 -1.99 4.35 7.77
N VAL A 129 -2.32 4.88 6.59
CA VAL A 129 -3.65 4.76 6.03
C VAL A 129 -3.96 3.33 5.60
N LEU A 130 -3.01 2.57 5.05
CA LEU A 130 -3.23 1.17 4.68
C LEU A 130 -3.38 0.23 5.89
N LEU A 131 -2.69 0.51 7.00
CA LEU A 131 -2.71 -0.40 8.16
C LEU A 131 -3.76 -0.02 9.21
N HIS A 132 -4.08 1.27 9.36
CA HIS A 132 -4.86 1.75 10.51
C HIS A 132 -6.19 2.41 10.16
N VAL A 133 -6.35 2.94 8.95
CA VAL A 133 -7.57 3.69 8.56
C VAL A 133 -8.38 2.91 7.55
N SER A 134 -7.73 2.51 6.46
CA SER A 134 -8.27 1.79 5.32
C SER A 134 -7.52 0.46 5.17
N GLY A 135 -7.70 -0.26 4.06
CA GLY A 135 -6.88 -1.44 3.79
C GLY A 135 -7.10 -2.57 4.80
N VAL A 136 -6.15 -2.77 5.72
CA VAL A 136 -6.10 -3.88 6.68
C VAL A 136 -7.33 -3.98 7.58
N PRO A 137 -7.78 -2.94 8.33
CA PRO A 137 -8.91 -3.07 9.24
C PRO A 137 -10.21 -3.39 8.51
N MET A 138 -10.40 -2.83 7.31
CA MET A 138 -11.57 -3.11 6.48
C MET A 138 -11.57 -4.54 5.94
N LEU A 139 -10.41 -5.07 5.54
CA LEU A 139 -10.27 -6.45 5.10
C LEU A 139 -10.44 -7.43 6.26
N LYS A 140 -9.81 -7.16 7.41
CA LYS A 140 -9.95 -7.95 8.63
C LYS A 140 -11.39 -8.03 9.09
N ALA A 141 -12.12 -6.90 9.13
CA ALA A 141 -13.53 -6.89 9.50
C ALA A 141 -14.41 -7.73 8.54
N LYS A 142 -14.09 -7.75 7.25
CA LYS A 142 -14.79 -8.60 6.26
C LYS A 142 -14.43 -10.08 6.42
N ALA A 143 -13.15 -10.37 6.65
CA ALA A 143 -12.63 -11.72 6.84
C ALA A 143 -13.18 -12.35 8.13
N ASP A 144 -13.19 -11.60 9.24
CA ASP A 144 -13.73 -12.05 10.53
C ASP A 144 -15.23 -12.32 10.46
N LYS A 145 -15.99 -11.53 9.69
CA LYS A 145 -17.42 -11.83 9.47
C LYS A 145 -17.65 -13.18 8.79
N LYS A 146 -16.66 -13.67 8.03
CA LYS A 146 -16.78 -14.88 7.21
C LYS A 146 -16.11 -16.10 7.83
N TRP A 147 -14.96 -15.93 8.47
CA TRP A 147 -14.07 -17.02 8.87
C TRP A 147 -13.71 -17.03 10.36
N LYS A 148 -14.20 -16.09 11.16
CA LYS A 148 -13.98 -16.13 12.61
C LYS A 148 -14.55 -17.42 13.21
N GLY A 149 -13.79 -18.10 14.06
CA GLY A 149 -14.12 -19.43 14.59
C GLY A 149 -13.66 -20.60 13.70
N ASN A 150 -13.10 -20.35 12.51
CA ASN A 150 -12.42 -21.38 11.72
C ASN A 150 -10.98 -21.55 12.25
N PRO A 151 -10.61 -22.74 12.77
CA PRO A 151 -9.27 -22.98 13.31
C PRO A 151 -8.13 -22.75 12.31
N GLU A 152 -8.35 -22.99 11.01
CA GLU A 152 -7.33 -22.77 9.98
C GLU A 152 -7.06 -21.28 9.75
N TYR A 153 -8.12 -20.47 9.77
CA TYR A 153 -8.02 -19.01 9.60
C TYR A 153 -7.33 -18.36 10.80
N GLU A 154 -7.70 -18.77 12.00
CA GLU A 154 -7.09 -18.27 13.24
C GLU A 154 -5.62 -18.69 13.32
N ARG A 155 -5.29 -19.93 12.94
CA ARG A 155 -3.90 -20.39 12.83
C ARG A 155 -3.11 -19.58 11.80
N TYR A 156 -3.71 -19.27 10.65
CA TYR A 156 -3.06 -18.48 9.62
C TYR A 156 -2.71 -17.06 10.11
N ILE A 157 -3.66 -16.36 10.74
CA ILE A 157 -3.41 -15.02 11.30
C ILE A 157 -2.37 -15.04 12.40
N ALA A 158 -2.38 -16.08 13.25
CA ALA A 158 -1.44 -16.19 14.36
C ALA A 158 0.01 -16.43 13.91
N ASN A 159 0.21 -17.11 12.77
CA ASN A 159 1.54 -17.53 12.31
C ASN A 159 2.07 -16.72 11.11
N THR A 160 1.25 -15.88 10.49
CA THR A 160 1.64 -15.10 9.32
C THR A 160 1.79 -13.63 9.71
N PRO A 161 2.94 -12.98 9.48
CA PRO A 161 3.09 -11.54 9.70
C PRO A 161 2.06 -10.71 8.93
N GLU A 162 1.63 -9.58 9.48
CA GLU A 162 0.58 -8.77 8.86
C GLU A 162 1.03 -8.13 7.54
N ILE A 163 2.23 -7.54 7.50
CA ILE A 163 2.75 -6.80 6.34
C ILE A 163 4.11 -7.31 5.88
N ILE A 164 5.14 -7.20 6.72
CA ILE A 164 6.53 -7.52 6.33
C ILE A 164 6.67 -9.04 6.19
N PRO A 165 7.05 -9.56 5.00
CA PRO A 165 7.21 -10.99 4.81
C PRO A 165 8.22 -11.60 5.79
N GLY A 166 7.81 -12.63 6.52
CA GLY A 166 8.65 -13.34 7.49
C GLY A 166 9.15 -14.70 7.00
N GLU A 167 9.95 -15.36 7.84
CA GLU A 167 10.36 -16.75 7.62
C GLU A 167 9.18 -17.73 7.84
N LEU A 168 9.27 -18.93 7.26
CA LEU A 168 8.25 -19.97 7.43
C LEU A 168 8.11 -20.36 8.91
N ALA A 169 6.88 -20.27 9.44
CA ALA A 169 6.47 -20.92 10.68
C ALA A 169 6.01 -22.37 10.42
#